data_AF-A0A9P0JTX4-F1
#
_entry.id   AF-A0A9P0JTX4-F1
#
_cell.length_a   1.000
_cell.length_b   1.000
_cell.length_c   1.000
_cell.angle_alpha   90.00
_cell.angle_beta   90.00
_cell.angle_gamma   90.00
#
_symmetry.space_group_name_H-M   'P 1'
#
loop_
_entity.id
_entity.type
_entity.pdbx_description
1 polymer ?
#
loop_
_entity_poly.entity_id
_entity_poly.type
_entity_poly.pdbx_seq_one_letter_code
_entity_poly.pdbx_strand_id
1 'polypeptide(L)'
;MTSFIKRPKFLPYRYLYLYRQNYYDDVMDYLEKRARGMPREIPHAETWPERVIRMNRKLSRQQQRKTQEDLALAEKTKRSGDFFYYHTKNVFDRHFSPLLH
;
A
#
# COMPACT_ATOMS: atom_id res chain seq x y z
N MET A 1 -41.59 7.74 -9.91
CA MET A 1 -40.29 7.05 -10.03
C MET A 1 -39.28 8.00 -10.67
N THR A 2 -38.56 8.79 -9.87
CA THR A 2 -37.49 9.67 -10.36
C THR A 2 -36.14 9.03 -10.06
N SER A 3 -35.52 8.43 -11.07
CA SER A 3 -34.14 7.96 -11.00
C SER A 3 -33.21 9.16 -10.97
N PHE A 4 -32.81 9.58 -9.77
CA PHE A 4 -31.70 10.51 -9.62
C PHE A 4 -30.43 9.80 -10.11
N ILE A 5 -30.01 10.11 -11.34
CA ILE A 5 -28.70 9.70 -11.85
C ILE A 5 -27.66 10.38 -10.94
N LYS A 6 -27.17 9.64 -9.94
CA LYS A 6 -26.11 10.10 -9.04
C LYS A 6 -24.83 10.22 -9.85
N ARG A 7 -24.32 11.44 -9.98
CA ARG A 7 -23.02 11.71 -10.62
C ARG A 7 -21.93 10.90 -9.88
N PRO A 8 -21.13 10.09 -10.58
CA PRO A 8 -20.06 9.32 -9.94
C PRO A 8 -19.09 10.28 -9.22
N LYS A 9 -18.84 10.05 -7.93
CA LYS A 9 -17.88 10.84 -7.13
C LYS A 9 -16.42 10.51 -7.46
N PHE A 10 -16.19 9.46 -8.25
CA PHE A 10 -14.89 8.98 -8.64
C PHE A 10 -14.86 8.75 -10.16
N LEU A 11 -13.67 8.87 -10.74
CA LEU A 11 -13.47 8.59 -12.16
C LEU A 11 -13.61 7.07 -12.36
N PRO A 12 -14.51 6.61 -13.25
CA PRO A 12 -14.78 5.18 -13.43
C PRO A 12 -13.58 4.42 -14.01
N TYR A 13 -12.69 5.12 -14.71
CA TYR A 13 -11.50 4.53 -15.31
C TYR A 13 -10.25 4.90 -14.54
N ARG A 14 -9.50 3.87 -14.12
CA ARG A 14 -8.19 4.00 -13.49
C ARG A 14 -7.23 4.86 -14.32
N TYR A 15 -7.28 4.75 -15.64
CA TYR A 15 -6.46 5.56 -16.55
C TYR A 15 -6.66 7.08 -16.34
N LEU A 16 -7.91 7.54 -16.30
CA LEU A 16 -8.22 8.97 -16.11
C LEU A 16 -7.78 9.47 -14.73
N TYR A 17 -7.95 8.63 -13.71
CA TYR A 17 -7.48 8.95 -12.36
C TYR A 17 -5.97 9.12 -12.31
N LEU A 18 -5.22 8.16 -12.88
CA LEU A 18 -3.76 8.19 -12.94
C LEU A 18 -3.25 9.36 -13.79
N TYR A 19 -3.93 9.68 -14.90
CA TYR A 19 -3.61 10.84 -15.73
C TYR A 19 -3.68 12.14 -14.93
N ARG A 20 -4.81 12.38 -14.26
CA ARG A 20 -5.02 13.55 -13.42
C ARG A 20 -3.95 13.63 -12.33
N GLN A 21 -3.70 12.52 -11.66
CA GLN A 21 -2.73 12.45 -10.58
C GLN A 21 -1.31 12.81 -11.09
N ASN A 22 -0.88 12.21 -12.19
CA ASN A 22 0.47 12.42 -12.73
C ASN A 22 0.70 13.81 -13.34
N TYR A 23 -0.38 14.46 -13.79
CA TYR A 23 -0.32 15.80 -14.36
C TYR A 23 -0.38 16.89 -13.29
N TYR A 24 -1.29 16.77 -12.33
CA TYR A 24 -1.60 17.84 -11.40
C TYR A 24 -0.90 17.74 -10.05
N ASP A 25 -0.52 16.55 -9.57
CA ASP A 25 0.00 16.39 -8.21
C ASP A 25 1.22 17.30 -7.95
N ASP A 26 2.19 17.33 -8.86
CA ASP A 26 3.42 18.12 -8.66
C ASP A 26 3.13 19.63 -8.61
N VAL A 27 2.18 20.09 -9.43
CA VAL A 27 1.77 21.51 -9.49
C VAL A 27 0.96 21.88 -8.26
N MET A 28 0.03 21.03 -7.84
CA MET A 28 -0.78 21.25 -6.64
C MET A 28 0.11 21.32 -5.40
N ASP A 29 1.07 20.41 -5.28
CA ASP A 29 2.01 20.35 -4.17
C ASP A 29 2.95 21.57 -4.17
N TYR A 30 3.35 22.07 -5.34
CA TYR A 30 4.06 23.35 -5.47
C TYR A 30 3.21 24.54 -5.00
N LEU A 31 1.96 24.65 -5.47
CA LEU A 31 1.05 25.75 -5.09
C LEU A 31 0.73 25.74 -3.60
N GLU A 32 0.48 24.55 -3.03
CA GLU A 32 0.19 24.39 -1.61
C GLU A 32 1.37 24.80 -0.73
N LYS A 33 2.58 24.36 -1.08
CA LYS A 33 3.79 24.74 -0.33
C LYS A 33 4.12 26.22 -0.46
N ARG A 34 3.94 26.79 -1.67
CA ARG A 34 4.07 28.23 -1.89
C ARG A 34 3.09 29.02 -1.01
N ALA A 35 1.83 28.59 -0.92
CA ALA A 35 0.82 29.24 -0.07
C ALA A 35 1.17 29.17 1.42
N ARG A 36 1.84 28.10 1.86
CA ARG A 36 2.34 27.94 3.23
C ARG A 36 3.69 28.65 3.50
N GLY A 37 4.25 29.34 2.51
CA GLY A 37 5.57 29.96 2.61
C GLY A 37 6.74 28.97 2.67
N MET A 38 6.52 27.69 2.32
CA MET A 38 7.58 26.69 2.28
C MET A 38 8.33 26.78 0.95
N PRO A 39 9.67 26.82 0.96
CA PRO A 39 10.45 26.84 -0.26
C PRO A 39 10.26 25.51 -1.01
N ARG A 40 9.93 25.61 -2.28
CA ARG A 40 9.85 24.47 -3.19
C ARG A 40 10.22 24.88 -4.60
N GLU A 41 10.94 24.00 -5.27
CA GLU A 41 11.28 24.14 -6.68
C GLU A 41 10.02 24.05 -7.56
N ILE A 42 10.02 24.86 -8.63
CA ILE A 42 8.98 24.81 -9.64
C ILE A 42 9.08 23.44 -10.33
N PRO A 43 7.96 22.69 -10.47
CA PRO A 43 8.00 21.38 -11.09
C PRO A 43 8.51 21.47 -12.53
N HIS A 44 9.43 20.58 -12.88
CA HIS A 44 10.00 20.53 -14.23
C HIS A 44 8.93 20.14 -15.26
N ALA A 45 9.03 20.71 -16.46
CA ALA A 45 8.15 20.38 -17.56
C ALA A 45 8.53 19.01 -18.14
N GLU A 46 7.89 17.95 -17.65
CA GLU A 46 8.07 16.59 -18.17
C GLU A 46 7.09 16.27 -19.31
N THR A 47 7.57 15.50 -20.29
CA THR A 47 6.74 14.92 -21.35
C THR A 47 5.84 13.80 -20.81
N TRP A 48 4.78 13.46 -21.56
CA TRP A 48 3.86 12.39 -21.12
C TRP A 48 4.56 11.03 -20.90
N PRO A 49 5.47 10.57 -21.78
CA PRO A 49 6.23 9.33 -21.54
C PRO A 49 7.06 9.35 -20.25
N GLU A 50 7.77 10.45 -19.97
CA GLU A 50 8.57 10.60 -18.74
C GLU A 50 7.71 10.46 -17.49
N ARG A 51 6.56 11.14 -17.48
CA ARG A 51 5.58 11.06 -16.40
C ARG A 51 5.11 9.63 -16.19
N VAL A 52 4.80 8.89 -17.26
CA VAL A 52 4.36 7.49 -17.18
C VAL A 52 5.47 6.60 -16.60
N ILE A 53 6.72 6.75 -17.07
CA ILE A 53 7.87 6.02 -16.53
C ILE A 53 8.04 6.28 -15.03
N ARG A 54 7.98 7.55 -14.64
CA ARG A 54 8.08 7.97 -13.23
C ARG A 54 6.97 7.37 -12.37
N MET A 55 5.73 7.37 -12.86
CA MET A 55 4.59 6.74 -12.19
C MET A 55 4.81 5.22 -12.02
N ASN A 56 5.23 4.52 -13.07
CA ASN A 56 5.51 3.09 -13.01
C ASN A 56 6.62 2.76 -12.01
N ARG A 57 7.67 3.57 -11.94
CA ARG A 57 8.74 3.43 -10.93
C ARG A 57 8.19 3.62 -9.51
N LYS A 58 7.32 4.62 -9.28
CA LYS A 58 6.66 4.85 -7.98
C LYS A 58 5.80 3.64 -7.57
N LEU A 59 4.97 3.14 -8.48
CA LEU A 59 4.11 1.97 -8.24
C LEU A 59 4.93 0.70 -7.95
N SER A 60 6.01 0.46 -8.70
CA SER A 60 6.92 -0.67 -8.48
C SER A 60 7.54 -0.64 -7.08
N ARG A 61 8.02 0.52 -6.63
CA ARG A 61 8.59 0.68 -5.29
C ARG A 61 7.54 0.47 -4.20
N GLN A 62 6.33 0.98 -4.40
CA GLN A 62 5.23 0.78 -3.47
C GLN A 62 4.86 -0.71 -3.37
N GLN A 63 4.85 -1.43 -4.49
CA GLN A 63 4.58 -2.86 -4.52
C GLN A 63 5.67 -3.64 -3.78
N GLN A 64 6.94 -3.34 -4.03
CA GLN A 64 8.06 -3.96 -3.31
C GLN A 64 7.95 -3.78 -1.80
N ARG A 65 7.61 -2.57 -1.35
CA ARG A 65 7.43 -2.28 0.08
C ARG A 65 6.29 -3.10 0.70
N LYS A 66 5.13 -3.16 0.02
CA LYS A 66 4.00 -4.00 0.46
C LYS A 66 4.39 -5.48 0.56
N THR A 67 5.09 -6.00 -0.44
CA THR A 67 5.57 -7.39 -0.41
C THR A 67 6.51 -7.64 0.77
N GLN A 68 7.41 -6.71 1.10
CA GLN A 68 8.26 -6.83 2.29
C GLN A 68 7.46 -6.80 3.60
N GLU A 69 6.45 -5.93 3.69
CA GLU A 69 5.54 -5.87 4.84
C GLU A 69 4.77 -7.18 5.02
N ASP A 70 4.25 -7.75 3.93
CA ASP A 70 3.53 -9.04 3.93
C ASP A 70 4.44 -10.20 4.36
N LEU A 71 5.68 -10.24 3.87
CA LEU A 71 6.68 -11.24 4.28
C LEU A 71 7.01 -11.11 5.76
N ALA A 72 7.20 -9.88 6.25
CA ALA A 72 7.45 -9.65 7.68
C ALA A 72 6.27 -10.10 8.54
N LEU A 73 5.03 -9.88 8.08
CA LEU A 73 3.83 -10.33 8.76
C LEU A 73 3.69 -11.86 8.75
N ALA A 74 4.00 -12.52 7.63
CA ALA A 74 3.98 -13.97 7.52
C ALA A 74 5.00 -14.61 8.48
N GLU A 75 6.22 -14.08 8.52
CA GLU A 75 7.26 -14.54 9.45
C GLU A 75 6.88 -14.35 10.91
N LYS A 76 6.28 -13.19 11.26
CA LYS A 76 5.78 -12.95 12.62
C LYS A 76 4.68 -13.93 13.01
N THR A 77 3.72 -14.16 12.11
CA THR A 77 2.62 -15.10 12.32
C THR A 77 3.15 -16.52 12.51
N LYS A 78 4.08 -16.95 11.66
CA LYS A 78 4.74 -18.26 11.76
C LYS A 78 5.42 -18.45 13.12
N ARG A 79 6.26 -17.50 13.56
CA ARG A 79 6.92 -17.57 14.88
C ARG A 79 5.94 -17.69 16.04
N SER A 80 4.83 -16.95 15.98
CA SER A 80 3.80 -17.03 17.01
C SER A 80 3.09 -18.39 17.05
N GLY A 81 2.83 -18.98 15.87
CA GLY A 81 2.25 -20.31 15.74
C GLY A 81 3.18 -21.40 16.24
N ASP A 82 4.46 -21.36 15.84
CA ASP A 82 5.49 -22.31 16.27
C ASP A 82 5.67 -22.28 17.79
N PHE A 83 5.67 -21.08 18.39
CA PHE A 83 5.74 -20.90 19.83
C PHE A 83 4.55 -21.54 20.56
N PHE A 84 3.32 -21.26 20.09
CA PHE A 84 2.11 -21.85 20.67
C PHE A 84 2.08 -23.37 20.52
N TYR A 85 2.42 -23.88 19.33
CA TYR A 85 2.48 -25.31 19.06
C TYR A 85 3.50 -26.02 19.94
N TYR A 86 4.70 -25.45 20.09
CA TYR A 86 5.73 -26.00 20.97
C TYR A 86 5.24 -26.10 22.43
N HIS A 87 4.58 -25.07 22.95
CA HIS A 87 4.09 -25.08 24.33
C HIS A 87 2.94 -26.07 24.53
N THR A 88 1.96 -26.05 23.63
CA THR A 88 0.80 -26.96 23.69
C THR A 88 1.19 -28.41 23.52
N LYS A 89 2.08 -28.72 22.57
CA LYS A 89 2.64 -30.06 22.40
C LYS A 89 3.36 -30.53 23.66
N ASN A 90 4.22 -29.71 24.25
CA ASN A 90 4.92 -30.08 25.49
C ASN A 90 3.97 -30.32 26.67
N VAL A 91 2.92 -29.50 26.82
CA VAL A 91 1.89 -29.71 27.86
C VAL A 91 1.13 -31.00 27.61
N PHE A 92 0.73 -31.26 26.36
CA PHE A 92 0.05 -32.48 25.97
C PHE A 92 0.92 -33.71 26.23
N ASP A 93 2.16 -33.71 25.75
CA ASP A 93 3.10 -34.83 25.94
C ASP A 93 3.30 -35.10 27.44
N ARG A 94 3.51 -34.08 28.28
CA ARG A 94 3.64 -34.28 29.73
C ARG A 94 2.41 -34.90 30.39
N HIS A 95 1.22 -34.49 29.97
CA HIS A 95 -0.02 -34.93 30.60
C HIS A 95 -0.50 -36.29 30.09
N PHE A 96 -0.29 -36.58 28.80
CA PHE A 96 -0.88 -37.75 28.13
C PHE A 96 0.14 -38.84 27.77
N SER A 97 1.44 -38.55 27.61
CA SER A 97 2.42 -39.60 27.34
C SER A 97 2.47 -40.70 28.42
N PRO A 98 2.31 -40.42 29.72
CA PRO A 98 2.25 -41.46 30.75
C PRO A 98 0.99 -42.34 30.69
N LEU A 99 -0.08 -41.88 30.02
CA LEU A 99 -1.36 -42.58 29.91
C LEU A 99 -1.46 -43.47 28.65
N LEU A 100 -0.45 -43.39 27.77
CA LEU A 100 -0.39 -44.11 26.49
C LEU A 100 0.48 -45.38 26.55
N HIS A 101 0.91 -45.80 27.75
CA HIS A 101 1.69 -47.01 28.00
C HIS A 101 0.91 -48.06 28.79
#